data_AF-A0A3M2GQR1-F1
#
_entry.id   AF-A0A3M2GQR1-F1
#
_cell.length_a   1.000
_cell.length_b   1.000
_cell.length_c   1.000
_cell.angle_alpha   90.00
_cell.angle_beta   90.00
_cell.angle_gamma   90.00
#
_symmetry.space_group_name_H-M   'P 1'
#
loop_
_entity.id
_entity.type
_entity.pdbx_description
1 polymer ?
#
loop_
_entity_poly.entity_id
_entity_poly.type
_entity_poly.pdbx_seq_one_letter_code
_entity_poly.pdbx_strand_id
1 'polypeptide(L)' 'MEELPLPEEIKEKVLSRVSNKPLAQKALEYIKLLRKEDGSLWVKEEFEDTSNHALWFMVLTCVNYAQRLLRGEELD' A
#
# COMPACT_ATOMS: atom_id res chain seq x y z
N MET A 1 5.46 -17.02 7.73
CA MET A 1 4.85 -15.81 7.12
C MET A 1 5.01 -15.88 5.60
N GLU A 2 4.01 -15.45 4.85
CA GLU A 2 4.01 -15.46 3.38
C GLU A 2 3.89 -14.04 2.83
N GLU A 3 4.75 -13.70 1.85
CA GLU A 3 4.67 -12.42 1.13
C GLU A 3 3.87 -12.60 -0.17
N LEU A 4 2.87 -11.76 -0.36
CA LEU A 4 1.95 -11.77 -1.49
C LEU A 4 1.91 -10.38 -2.13
N PRO A 5 1.62 -10.28 -3.44
CA PRO A 5 1.29 -8.99 -4.03
C PRO A 5 0.04 -8.41 -3.38
N LEU A 6 -0.03 -7.08 -3.30
CA LEU A 6 -1.26 -6.42 -2.88
C LEU A 6 -2.40 -6.76 -3.87
N PRO A 7 -3.62 -7.11 -3.41
CA PRO A 7 -4.73 -7.43 -4.32
C PRO A 7 -5.07 -6.26 -5.24
N GLU A 8 -5.40 -6.55 -6.50
CA GLU A 8 -5.68 -5.52 -7.51
C GLU A 8 -6.85 -4.60 -7.12
N GLU A 9 -7.92 -5.16 -6.53
CA GLU A 9 -9.05 -4.36 -6.03
C GLU A 9 -8.61 -3.29 -5.01
N ILE A 10 -7.67 -3.63 -4.13
CA ILE A 10 -7.13 -2.68 -3.15
C ILE A 10 -6.30 -1.61 -3.85
N LYS A 11 -5.46 -2.00 -4.83
CA LYS A 11 -4.67 -1.05 -5.63
C LYS A 11 -5.58 -0.04 -6.35
N GLU A 12 -6.64 -0.51 -6.99
CA GLU A 12 -7.61 0.35 -7.69
C GLU A 12 -8.30 1.34 -6.74
N LYS A 13 -8.76 0.86 -5.58
CA LYS A 13 -9.37 1.71 -4.55
C LYS A 13 -8.40 2.78 -4.05
N VAL A 14 -7.13 2.43 -3.78
CA VAL A 14 -6.08 3.41 -3.43
C VAL A 14 -5.90 4.44 -4.55
N LEU A 15 -5.75 3.99 -5.80
CA LEU A 15 -5.53 4.86 -6.96
C LEU A 15 -6.70 5.80 -7.26
N SER A 16 -7.92 5.43 -6.87
CA SER A 16 -9.10 6.30 -7.01
C SER A 16 -9.11 7.48 -6.03
N ARG A 17 -8.38 7.39 -4.91
CA ARG A 17 -8.38 8.39 -3.83
C ARG A 17 -7.20 9.36 -3.88
N VAL A 18 -6.09 8.94 -4.47
CA VAL A 18 -4.88 9.75 -4.59
C VAL A 18 -4.94 10.66 -5.82
N SER A 19 -4.53 11.92 -5.66
CA SER A 19 -4.54 12.89 -6.78
C SER A 19 -3.42 12.63 -7.79
N ASN A 20 -2.24 12.20 -7.33
CA ASN A 20 -1.08 11.92 -8.19
C ASN A 20 -0.98 10.42 -8.51
N LYS A 21 -1.76 9.97 -9.51
CA LYS A 21 -1.83 8.55 -9.92
C LYS A 21 -0.47 7.98 -10.36
N PRO A 22 0.34 8.66 -11.19
CA PRO A 22 1.64 8.11 -11.58
C PRO A 22 2.58 7.87 -10.40
N LEU A 23 2.62 8.80 -9.43
CA LEU A 23 3.43 8.64 -8.24
C LEU A 23 2.91 7.50 -7.34
N ALA A 24 1.59 7.36 -7.23
CA ALA A 24 0.97 6.28 -6.46
C ALA A 24 1.16 4.90 -7.11
N GLN A 25 1.10 4.80 -8.44
CA GLN A 25 1.43 3.56 -9.16
C GLN A 25 2.85 3.11 -8.86
N LYS A 26 3.81 4.05 -8.93
CA LYS A 26 5.20 3.78 -8.56
C LYS A 26 5.33 3.39 -7.07
N ALA A 27 4.59 4.05 -6.18
CA ALA A 27 4.60 3.73 -4.76
C ALA A 27 4.08 2.31 -4.46
N LEU A 28 3.06 1.84 -5.19
CA LEU A 28 2.49 0.50 -5.03
C LEU A 28 3.46 -0.62 -5.41
N GLU A 29 4.48 -0.34 -6.23
CA GLU A 29 5.55 -1.31 -6.56
C GLU A 29 6.39 -1.69 -5.33
N TYR A 30 6.45 -0.82 -4.33
CA TYR A 30 7.18 -1.03 -3.08
C TYR A 30 6.32 -1.65 -1.97
N ILE A 31 5.07 -2.02 -2.25
CA ILE A 31 4.12 -2.45 -1.22
C ILE A 31 3.76 -3.92 -1.41
N LYS A 32 3.82 -4.69 -0.32
CA LYS A 32 3.48 -6.10 -0.25
C LYS A 32 2.44 -6.39 0.83
N LEU A 33 1.69 -7.46 0.62
CA LEU A 33 0.80 -8.04 1.62
C LEU A 33 1.51 -9.17 2.35
N LEU A 34 1.49 -9.15 3.66
CA LEU A 34 1.99 -10.23 4.52
C LEU A 34 0.81 -10.98 5.11
N ARG A 35 0.78 -12.30 4.88
CA ARG A 35 -0.08 -13.22 5.63
C ARG A 35 0.73 -13.81 6.78
N LYS A 36 0.31 -13.50 8.00
CA LYS A 36 0.88 -14.06 9.24
C LYS A 36 0.37 -15.48 9.49
N GLU A 37 1.03 -16.18 10.40
CA GLU A 37 0.72 -17.58 10.74
C GLU A 37 -0.65 -17.73 11.40
N ASP A 38 -1.12 -16.70 12.11
CA ASP A 38 -2.47 -16.61 12.69
C ASP A 38 -3.56 -16.27 11.66
N GLY A 39 -3.20 -16.17 10.37
CA GLY A 39 -4.09 -15.80 9.28
C GLY A 39 -4.33 -14.30 9.12
N SER A 40 -3.81 -13.46 10.02
CA SER A 40 -3.97 -12.00 9.92
C SER A 40 -3.17 -11.44 8.73
N LEU A 41 -3.72 -10.37 8.13
CA LEU A 41 -3.12 -9.67 7.00
C LEU A 41 -2.48 -8.35 7.45
N TRP A 42 -1.30 -8.05 6.91
CA TRP A 42 -0.56 -6.84 7.19
C TRP A 42 0.05 -6.26 5.91
N VAL A 43 0.08 -4.93 5.78
CA VAL A 43 0.71 -4.26 4.63
C VAL A 43 2.12 -3.83 5.02
N LYS A 44 3.12 -4.25 4.25
CA LYS A 44 4.53 -3.91 4.42
C LYS A 44 4.98 -3.07 3.22
N GLU A 45 5.87 -2.11 3.46
CA GLU A 45 6.63 -1.43 2.41
C GLU A 45 8.09 -1.90 2.39
N GLU A 46 8.71 -1.78 1.21
CA GLU A 46 10.13 -2.04 0.96
C GLU A 46 10.74 -0.87 0.18
N PHE A 47 10.73 0.31 0.78
CA PHE A 47 11.24 1.54 0.17
C PHE A 47 12.45 2.09 0.93
N GLU A 48 13.62 2.05 0.30
CA GLU A 48 14.91 2.37 0.95
C GLU A 48 15.39 3.81 0.68
N ASP A 49 14.92 4.47 -0.39
CA ASP A 49 15.37 5.81 -0.78
C ASP A 49 14.59 6.93 -0.08
N THR A 50 14.87 7.12 1.19
CA THR A 50 14.26 8.19 2.01
C THR A 50 14.61 9.62 1.56
N SER A 51 15.56 9.80 0.65
CA SER A 51 15.90 11.12 0.09
C SER A 51 14.85 11.60 -0.93
N ASN A 52 14.15 10.66 -1.56
CA ASN A 52 13.01 10.94 -2.43
C ASN A 52 11.73 11.10 -1.61
N HIS A 53 11.64 12.21 -0.87
CA HIS A 53 10.55 12.49 0.06
C HIS A 53 9.16 12.37 -0.58
N ALA A 54 8.99 12.82 -1.83
CA ALA A 54 7.70 12.77 -2.51
C ALA A 54 7.21 11.31 -2.69
N LEU A 55 8.10 10.43 -3.16
CA LEU A 55 7.78 9.02 -3.31
C LEU A 55 7.63 8.34 -1.95
N TRP A 56 8.49 8.66 -0.99
CA TRP A 56 8.40 8.12 0.36
C TRP A 56 7.05 8.41 1.02
N PHE A 57 6.59 9.67 1.00
CA PHE A 57 5.28 10.04 1.53
C PHE A 57 4.14 9.34 0.79
N MET A 58 4.27 9.16 -0.53
CA MET A 58 3.27 8.43 -1.29
C MET A 58 3.23 6.95 -0.90
N VAL A 59 4.38 6.30 -0.70
CA VAL A 59 4.47 4.91 -0.20
C VAL A 59 3.76 4.79 1.15
N LEU A 60 4.09 5.67 2.11
CA LEU A 60 3.44 5.65 3.43
C LEU A 60 1.93 5.88 3.34
N THR A 61 1.48 6.76 2.44
CA THR A 61 0.05 7.01 2.19
C THR A 61 -0.64 5.77 1.62
N CYS A 62 -0.06 5.15 0.60
CA CYS A 62 -0.59 3.94 -0.02
C CYS A 62 -0.61 2.75 0.97
N VAL A 63 0.41 2.59 1.83
CA VAL A 63 0.41 1.59 2.90
C VAL A 63 -0.75 1.83 3.86
N ASN A 64 -0.95 3.06 4.32
CA ASN A 64 -2.03 3.40 5.24
C ASN A 64 -3.40 3.07 4.62
N TYR A 65 -3.65 3.51 3.38
CA TYR A 65 -4.92 3.26 2.70
C TYR A 65 -5.17 1.78 2.46
N ALA A 66 -4.16 1.04 1.99
CA ALA A 66 -4.27 -0.40 1.80
C ALA A 66 -4.58 -1.13 3.13
N GLN A 67 -3.92 -0.73 4.22
CA GLN A 67 -4.13 -1.32 5.54
C GLN A 67 -5.55 -1.07 6.07
N ARG A 68 -6.11 0.12 5.83
CA ARG A 68 -7.50 0.49 6.17
C ARG A 68 -8.50 -0.30 5.36
N LEU A 69 -8.32 -0.37 4.04
CA LEU A 69 -9.19 -1.13 3.15
C LEU A 69 -9.25 -2.62 3.50
N LEU A 70 -8.11 -3.22 3.87
CA LEU A 70 -8.06 -4.63 4.31
C LEU A 70 -8.80 -4.88 5.64
N ARG A 71 -9.01 -3.84 6.45
CA ARG A 71 -9.82 -3.90 7.67
C ARG A 71 -11.30 -3.65 7.41
N GLY A 72 -11.68 -3.40 6.15
CA GLY A 72 -13.05 -3.06 5.76
C GLY A 72 -13.41 -1.60 6.02
N GLU A 73 -12.44 -0.73 6.24
CA GLU A 73 -12.68 0.71 6.37
C GLU A 73 -12.90 1.36 5.00
N GLU A 74 -13.75 2.39 4.96
CA GLU A 74 -13.83 3.27 3.79
C GLU A 74 -12.68 4.29 3.81
N LEU A 75 -12.23 4.66 2.62
CA LEU A 75 -11.32 5.78 2.44
C LEU A 75 -12.17 7.02 2.24
N ASP A 76 -12.01 8.05 3.07
CA ASP A 76 -12.71 9.33 2.93
C ASP A 76 -12.17 10.16 1.76
#